data_AF-A0A2D4L8X5-F1
#
_entry.id   AF-A0A2D4L8X5-F1
#
_cell.length_a   1.000
_cell.length_b   1.000
_cell.length_c   1.000
_cell.angle_alpha   90.00
_cell.angle_beta   90.00
_cell.angle_gamma   90.00
#
_symmetry.space_group_name_H-M   'P 1'
#
loop_
_entity.id
_entity.type
_entity.pdbx_description
1 polymer ?
#
loop_
_entity_poly.entity_id
_entity_poly.type
_entity_poly.pdbx_seq_one_letter_code
_entity_poly.pdbx_strand_id
1 'polypeptide(L)'
;RETHNPVGRAVPAVVWDFYRNGCSLRMLNPQAFSATIWHVLSILQEQFSSMVGANTYLTPAGAQGFAPHYDDIEAFVIQLEGKKHWRVYAPRQQAEMLPRFSSSNFSQMEIGEPILEIVLEAGDLLYFPRGFIHQGDCLPEAHSLHITVSSYQQNSWGDLLEKLLPAALQMAIEEDIEYRQGLPADYLEYMGVINTDADDPRRTVFLQKIRTLLTKLMDYAPVDAAVDQKAKSFLHDCLPPVLTETEKALSVFRHPARWENGNVQNVDVQLEKTTQIRLLRYGIVRLCNEGDATLLYYTTENSRVYHKEESKCCEIESEYIDGIEFLLSSYPNYICVDALPCGSLNDKIALATFLFEKGLVITKKPLLSGNIKINGL
;
A
#
# COMPACT_ATOMS: atom_id res chain seq x y z
N ARG A 1 -5.93 -30.65 2.04
CA ARG A 1 -6.16 -29.67 0.96
C ARG A 1 -5.46 -30.18 -0.28
N GLU A 2 -6.15 -30.17 -1.42
CA GLU A 2 -5.58 -30.47 -2.73
C GLU A 2 -5.75 -29.23 -3.64
N THR A 3 -4.91 -29.08 -4.66
CA THR A 3 -5.03 -28.00 -5.66
C THR A 3 -5.23 -28.62 -7.03
N HIS A 4 -6.36 -28.30 -7.66
CA HIS A 4 -6.78 -28.92 -8.92
C HIS A 4 -6.71 -27.96 -10.12
N ASN A 5 -5.80 -26.97 -10.07
CA ASN A 5 -5.72 -25.94 -11.10
C ASN A 5 -5.26 -26.54 -12.45
N PRO A 6 -6.10 -26.52 -13.50
CA PRO A 6 -5.66 -26.90 -14.84
C PRO A 6 -4.71 -25.85 -15.42
N VAL A 7 -3.87 -26.25 -16.36
CA VAL A 7 -3.01 -25.33 -17.11
C VAL A 7 -3.86 -24.56 -18.13
N GLY A 8 -3.65 -23.25 -18.23
CA GLY A 8 -4.27 -22.40 -19.24
C GLY A 8 -5.47 -21.60 -18.72
N ARG A 9 -6.40 -21.26 -19.62
CA ARG A 9 -7.51 -20.36 -19.32
C ARG A 9 -8.60 -21.07 -18.52
N ALA A 10 -9.01 -20.47 -17.40
CA ALA A 10 -10.17 -20.89 -16.64
C ALA A 10 -11.48 -20.49 -17.36
N VAL A 11 -12.02 -21.39 -18.19
CA VAL A 11 -13.31 -21.18 -18.89
C VAL A 11 -14.49 -21.65 -18.01
N PRO A 12 -15.69 -21.05 -18.14
CA PRO A 12 -16.83 -21.36 -17.27
C PRO A 12 -17.16 -22.85 -17.17
N ALA A 13 -17.13 -23.59 -18.28
CA ALA A 13 -17.44 -25.03 -18.29
C ALA A 13 -16.51 -25.84 -17.37
N VAL A 14 -15.21 -25.53 -17.38
CA VAL A 14 -14.20 -26.23 -16.56
C VAL A 14 -14.31 -25.79 -15.10
N VAL A 15 -14.47 -24.49 -14.86
CA VAL A 15 -14.60 -23.91 -13.51
C VAL A 15 -15.83 -24.47 -12.78
N TRP A 16 -16.98 -24.52 -13.46
CA TRP A 16 -18.21 -25.04 -12.87
C TRP A 16 -18.20 -26.56 -12.71
N ASP A 17 -17.46 -27.29 -13.54
CA ASP A 17 -17.25 -28.72 -13.33
C ASP A 17 -16.48 -29.00 -12.04
N PHE A 18 -15.36 -28.30 -11.80
CA PHE A 18 -14.63 -28.42 -10.53
C PHE A 18 -15.49 -28.04 -9.32
N TYR A 19 -16.27 -26.97 -9.42
CA TYR A 19 -17.18 -26.55 -8.35
C TYR A 19 -18.24 -27.61 -8.04
N ARG A 20 -18.86 -28.21 -9.06
CA ARG A 20 -19.82 -29.32 -8.90
C ARG A 20 -19.18 -30.56 -8.26
N ASN A 21 -17.89 -30.77 -8.47
CA ASN A 21 -17.11 -31.85 -7.87
C ASN A 21 -16.47 -31.44 -6.52
N GLY A 22 -17.03 -30.45 -5.82
CA GLY A 22 -16.66 -30.11 -4.43
C GLY A 22 -15.48 -29.14 -4.28
N CYS A 23 -14.88 -28.65 -5.37
CA CYS A 23 -13.78 -27.70 -5.28
C CYS A 23 -14.29 -26.29 -4.91
N SER A 24 -13.58 -25.63 -3.98
CA SER A 24 -13.75 -24.18 -3.79
C SER A 24 -13.02 -23.41 -4.89
N LEU A 25 -13.65 -22.34 -5.37
CA LEU A 25 -13.07 -21.41 -6.32
C LEU A 25 -12.54 -20.19 -5.57
N ARG A 26 -11.25 -19.88 -5.75
CA ARG A 26 -10.62 -18.68 -5.19
C ARG A 26 -10.18 -17.76 -6.33
N MET A 27 -10.76 -16.57 -6.39
CA MET A 27 -10.33 -15.54 -7.33
C MET A 27 -9.36 -14.59 -6.65
N LEU A 28 -8.13 -14.60 -7.15
CA LEU A 28 -7.09 -13.68 -6.74
C LEU A 28 -7.29 -12.33 -7.43
N ASN A 29 -7.04 -11.24 -6.72
CA ASN A 29 -7.10 -9.88 -7.27
C ASN A 29 -8.44 -9.55 -7.98
N PRO A 30 -9.59 -9.69 -7.30
CA PRO A 30 -10.89 -9.39 -7.89
C PRO A 30 -11.05 -7.91 -8.26
N GLN A 31 -10.28 -7.01 -7.64
CA GLN A 31 -10.25 -5.58 -7.99
C GLN A 31 -9.74 -5.30 -9.40
N ALA A 32 -9.00 -6.20 -10.04
CA ALA A 32 -8.63 -6.06 -11.45
C ALA A 32 -9.83 -6.22 -12.41
N PHE A 33 -10.91 -6.86 -11.96
CA PHE A 33 -12.08 -7.19 -12.78
C PHE A 33 -13.35 -6.46 -12.34
N SER A 34 -13.50 -6.15 -11.06
CA SER A 34 -14.64 -5.42 -10.51
C SER A 34 -14.29 -3.97 -10.17
N ALA A 35 -15.01 -3.02 -10.77
CA ALA A 35 -14.87 -1.60 -10.46
C ALA A 35 -15.37 -1.27 -9.04
N THR A 36 -16.39 -1.98 -8.55
CA THR A 36 -16.91 -1.80 -7.18
C THR A 36 -15.90 -2.23 -6.14
N ILE A 37 -15.25 -3.38 -6.34
CA ILE A 37 -14.21 -3.85 -5.41
C ILE A 37 -13.02 -2.88 -5.46
N TRP A 38 -12.54 -2.52 -6.65
CA TRP A 38 -11.49 -1.51 -6.80
C TRP A 38 -11.82 -0.21 -6.04
N HIS A 39 -13.04 0.30 -6.18
CA HIS A 39 -13.47 1.51 -5.48
C HIS A 39 -13.34 1.37 -3.95
N VAL A 40 -13.91 0.31 -3.38
CA VAL A 40 -13.86 0.07 -1.92
C VAL A 40 -12.40 -0.06 -1.45
N LEU A 41 -11.59 -0.89 -2.11
CA LEU A 41 -10.20 -1.10 -1.69
C LEU A 41 -9.36 0.18 -1.82
N SER A 42 -9.58 0.98 -2.88
CA SER A 42 -8.87 2.26 -3.09
C SER A 42 -9.17 3.31 -2.02
N ILE A 43 -10.36 3.24 -1.39
CA ILE A 43 -10.70 4.12 -0.26
C ILE A 43 -10.08 3.56 1.03
N LEU A 44 -10.20 2.26 1.26
CA LEU A 44 -9.70 1.64 2.48
C LEU A 44 -8.18 1.77 2.61
N GLN A 45 -7.41 1.67 1.52
CA GLN A 45 -5.96 1.84 1.58
C GLN A 45 -5.52 3.23 2.07
N GLU A 46 -6.32 4.27 1.81
CA GLU A 46 -6.06 5.62 2.32
C GLU A 46 -6.25 5.69 3.84
N GLN A 47 -7.16 4.89 4.39
CA GLN A 47 -7.42 4.83 5.84
C GLN A 47 -6.41 3.95 6.58
N PHE A 48 -5.97 2.85 5.96
CA PHE A 48 -5.00 1.94 6.57
C PHE A 48 -3.55 2.41 6.43
N SER A 49 -3.24 3.34 5.52
CA SER A 49 -1.86 3.68 5.15
C SER A 49 -1.02 2.43 4.83
N SER A 50 -1.68 1.46 4.19
CA SER A 50 -1.15 0.15 3.82
C SER A 50 -1.98 -0.37 2.65
N MET A 51 -1.34 -1.16 1.79
CA MET A 51 -2.02 -1.77 0.65
C MET A 51 -3.23 -2.57 1.13
N VAL A 52 -4.37 -2.37 0.47
CA VAL A 52 -5.57 -3.17 0.71
C VAL A 52 -5.82 -4.07 -0.50
N GLY A 53 -5.66 -5.37 -0.26
CA GLY A 53 -5.95 -6.43 -1.22
C GLY A 53 -7.30 -7.09 -0.95
N ALA A 54 -7.70 -7.98 -1.86
CA ALA A 54 -8.81 -8.88 -1.60
C ALA A 54 -8.65 -10.22 -2.32
N ASN A 55 -9.31 -11.24 -1.78
CA ASN A 55 -9.58 -12.50 -2.47
C ASN A 55 -11.07 -12.82 -2.31
N THR A 56 -11.72 -13.36 -3.33
CA THR A 56 -13.06 -13.92 -3.19
C THR A 56 -13.02 -15.44 -3.20
N TYR A 57 -13.91 -16.03 -2.41
CA TYR A 57 -13.97 -17.47 -2.17
C TYR A 57 -15.40 -17.96 -2.34
N LEU A 58 -15.61 -18.80 -3.34
CA LEU A 58 -16.87 -19.48 -3.60
C LEU A 58 -16.72 -20.97 -3.25
N THR A 59 -17.42 -21.43 -2.24
CA THR A 59 -17.36 -22.82 -1.74
C THR A 59 -18.71 -23.51 -1.95
N PRO A 60 -18.75 -24.74 -2.51
CA PRO A 60 -19.99 -25.50 -2.67
C PRO A 60 -20.52 -26.00 -1.33
N ALA A 61 -21.81 -26.33 -1.30
CA ALA A 61 -22.48 -26.84 -0.10
C ALA A 61 -21.80 -28.12 0.42
N GLY A 62 -21.71 -28.26 1.74
CA GLY A 62 -21.10 -29.40 2.42
C GLY A 62 -19.58 -29.56 2.23
N ALA A 63 -18.89 -28.59 1.62
CA ALA A 63 -17.47 -28.68 1.32
C ALA A 63 -16.59 -27.76 2.20
N GLN A 64 -15.33 -28.16 2.37
CA GLN A 64 -14.26 -27.34 2.95
C GLN A 64 -13.12 -27.19 1.94
N GLY A 65 -12.87 -25.97 1.48
CA GLY A 65 -11.85 -25.70 0.46
C GLY A 65 -10.41 -25.63 0.97
N PHE A 66 -10.23 -25.18 2.22
CA PHE A 66 -8.93 -24.84 2.77
C PHE A 66 -8.72 -25.53 4.12
N ALA A 67 -7.50 -25.98 4.36
CA ALA A 67 -7.09 -26.53 5.65
C ALA A 67 -6.95 -25.38 6.68
N PRO A 68 -6.96 -25.67 7.99
CA PRO A 68 -6.64 -24.67 9.01
C PRO A 68 -5.27 -24.03 8.77
N HIS A 69 -5.20 -22.70 8.85
CA HIS A 69 -3.97 -21.91 8.70
C HIS A 69 -4.15 -20.53 9.32
N TYR A 70 -3.05 -19.80 9.51
CA TYR A 70 -3.09 -18.35 9.71
C TYR A 70 -2.37 -17.64 8.56
N ASP A 71 -2.80 -16.40 8.28
CA ASP A 71 -2.18 -15.53 7.27
C ASP A 71 -1.25 -14.48 7.90
N ASP A 72 -0.50 -13.76 7.07
CA ASP A 72 0.40 -12.64 7.40
C ASP A 72 -0.23 -11.26 7.24
N ILE A 73 -1.57 -11.20 7.20
CA ILE A 73 -2.35 -9.98 6.98
C ILE A 73 -3.45 -9.81 8.03
N GLU A 74 -3.92 -8.58 8.19
CA GLU A 74 -5.13 -8.29 8.94
C GLU A 74 -6.33 -8.60 8.04
N ALA A 75 -7.19 -9.54 8.45
CA ALA A 75 -8.26 -10.09 7.62
C ALA A 75 -9.64 -9.60 8.03
N PHE A 76 -10.39 -9.07 7.06
CA PHE A 76 -11.80 -8.70 7.17
C PHE A 76 -12.62 -9.55 6.19
N VAL A 77 -13.24 -10.61 6.71
CA VAL A 77 -14.13 -11.50 5.95
C VAL A 77 -15.53 -10.88 5.90
N ILE A 78 -16.02 -10.61 4.70
CA ILE A 78 -17.38 -10.10 4.47
C ILE A 78 -18.16 -11.18 3.72
N GLN A 79 -19.19 -11.72 4.35
CA GLN A 79 -20.03 -12.74 3.75
C GLN A 79 -20.99 -12.08 2.74
N LEU A 80 -20.92 -12.52 1.48
CA LEU A 80 -21.68 -11.94 0.37
C LEU A 80 -22.93 -12.75 0.03
N GLU A 81 -22.83 -14.08 0.03
CA GLU A 81 -23.94 -14.98 -0.26
C GLU A 81 -23.87 -16.24 0.60
N GLY A 82 -25.05 -16.84 0.84
CA GLY A 82 -25.16 -18.12 1.51
C GLY A 82 -24.64 -18.11 2.94
N LYS A 83 -24.18 -19.26 3.43
CA LYS A 83 -23.76 -19.43 4.83
C LYS A 83 -22.46 -20.22 4.95
N LYS A 84 -21.59 -19.83 5.87
CA LYS A 84 -20.35 -20.55 6.14
C LYS A 84 -20.09 -20.68 7.63
N HIS A 85 -19.78 -21.90 8.07
CA HIS A 85 -19.36 -22.18 9.43
C HIS A 85 -17.88 -21.85 9.57
N TRP A 86 -17.55 -20.91 10.45
CA TRP A 86 -16.21 -20.42 10.71
C TRP A 86 -15.77 -20.79 12.12
N ARG A 87 -14.52 -21.23 12.22
CA ARG A 87 -13.82 -21.46 13.48
C ARG A 87 -12.51 -20.68 13.47
N VAL A 88 -12.30 -19.85 14.48
CA VAL A 88 -11.11 -19.01 14.67
C VAL A 88 -10.46 -19.39 16.00
N TYR A 89 -9.14 -19.52 16.01
CA TYR A 89 -8.34 -19.98 17.12
C TYR A 89 -7.29 -18.91 17.46
N ALA A 90 -7.02 -18.72 18.75
CA ALA A 90 -5.90 -17.87 19.16
C ALA A 90 -4.55 -18.49 18.71
N PRO A 91 -3.51 -17.67 18.52
CA PRO A 91 -2.16 -18.17 18.29
C PRO A 91 -1.74 -19.17 19.38
N ARG A 92 -1.15 -20.30 18.99
CA ARG A 92 -0.92 -21.44 19.90
C ARG A 92 0.19 -21.16 20.91
N GLN A 93 1.09 -20.27 20.54
CA GLN A 93 2.24 -19.85 21.33
C GLN A 93 2.61 -18.41 20.99
N GLN A 94 3.36 -17.76 21.87
CA GLN A 94 3.76 -16.35 21.71
C GLN A 94 4.47 -16.06 20.38
N ALA A 95 5.27 -17.01 19.86
CA ALA A 95 5.98 -16.85 18.59
C ALA A 95 5.06 -16.82 17.36
N GLU A 96 3.81 -17.25 17.49
CA GLU A 96 2.79 -17.19 16.44
C GLU A 96 1.92 -15.93 16.53
N MET A 97 2.12 -15.09 17.56
CA MET A 97 1.42 -13.82 17.68
C MET A 97 1.96 -12.84 16.65
N LEU A 98 1.07 -12.26 15.83
CA LEU A 98 1.40 -11.24 14.84
C LEU A 98 2.54 -11.66 13.86
N PRO A 99 2.47 -12.86 13.27
CA PRO A 99 3.56 -13.41 12.46
C PRO A 99 3.77 -12.55 11.22
N ARG A 100 5.02 -12.53 10.75
CA ARG A 100 5.40 -11.78 9.55
C ARG A 100 5.12 -12.56 8.26
N PHE A 101 4.90 -13.87 8.35
CA PHE A 101 4.67 -14.77 7.22
C PHE A 101 3.54 -15.74 7.54
N SER A 102 2.81 -16.15 6.49
CA SER A 102 1.70 -17.10 6.59
C SER A 102 2.18 -18.48 7.07
N SER A 103 1.29 -19.25 7.71
CA SER A 103 1.62 -20.60 8.19
C SER A 103 1.65 -21.64 7.07
N SER A 104 2.17 -22.82 7.37
CA SER A 104 1.79 -24.03 6.63
C SER A 104 0.34 -24.42 6.94
N ASN A 105 -0.21 -25.37 6.18
CA ASN A 105 -1.52 -25.96 6.52
C ASN A 105 -1.36 -26.84 7.76
N PHE A 106 -2.25 -26.67 8.73
CA PHE A 106 -2.35 -27.52 9.92
C PHE A 106 -3.37 -28.64 9.75
N SER A 107 -3.20 -29.72 10.51
CA SER A 107 -4.20 -30.76 10.75
C SER A 107 -5.08 -30.41 11.95
N GLN A 108 -6.22 -31.11 12.10
CA GLN A 108 -7.12 -30.89 13.24
C GLN A 108 -6.47 -31.25 14.59
N MET A 109 -5.44 -32.12 14.60
CA MET A 109 -4.73 -32.48 15.84
C MET A 109 -3.73 -31.41 16.29
N GLU A 110 -3.37 -30.48 15.40
CA GLU A 110 -2.40 -29.40 15.65
C GLU A 110 -3.07 -28.10 16.12
N ILE A 111 -4.39 -28.05 16.09
CA ILE A 111 -5.18 -26.89 16.47
C ILE A 111 -5.98 -27.23 17.74
N GLY A 112 -6.04 -26.28 18.67
CA GLY A 112 -6.77 -26.44 19.93
C GLY A 112 -8.27 -26.13 19.79
N GLU A 113 -8.88 -25.67 20.87
CA GLU A 113 -10.29 -25.24 20.86
C GLU A 113 -10.44 -23.85 20.20
N PRO A 114 -11.51 -23.63 19.41
CA PRO A 114 -11.77 -22.33 18.81
C PRO A 114 -12.12 -21.30 19.89
N ILE A 115 -11.62 -20.08 19.74
CA ILE A 115 -12.03 -18.94 20.56
C ILE A 115 -13.32 -18.29 20.05
N LEU A 116 -13.65 -18.54 18.78
CA LEU A 116 -14.87 -18.10 18.11
C LEU A 116 -15.30 -19.17 17.12
N GLU A 117 -16.55 -19.60 17.25
CA GLU A 117 -17.21 -20.54 16.34
C GLU A 117 -18.59 -19.95 15.98
N ILE A 118 -18.81 -19.66 14.70
CA ILE A 118 -19.98 -18.92 14.23
C ILE A 118 -20.36 -19.31 12.80
N VAL A 119 -21.64 -19.24 12.48
CA VAL A 119 -22.11 -19.31 11.09
C VAL A 119 -22.33 -17.88 10.59
N LEU A 120 -21.57 -17.46 9.58
CA LEU A 120 -21.77 -16.17 8.92
C LEU A 120 -22.85 -16.27 7.85
N GLU A 121 -23.70 -15.24 7.78
CA GLU A 121 -24.72 -15.05 6.76
C GLU A 121 -24.47 -13.76 5.96
N ALA A 122 -25.10 -13.60 4.80
CA ALA A 122 -24.86 -12.46 3.92
C ALA A 122 -25.07 -11.11 4.65
N GLY A 123 -24.04 -10.25 4.61
CA GLY A 123 -24.00 -8.98 5.32
C GLY A 123 -23.14 -8.99 6.59
N ASP A 124 -22.81 -10.17 7.14
CA ASP A 124 -21.95 -10.28 8.30
C ASP A 124 -20.48 -9.98 7.98
N LEU A 125 -19.78 -9.46 8.99
CA LEU A 125 -18.34 -9.19 8.96
C LEU A 125 -17.64 -9.94 10.10
N LEU A 126 -16.57 -10.64 9.76
CA LEU A 126 -15.66 -11.28 10.72
C LEU A 126 -14.26 -10.70 10.53
N TYR A 127 -13.68 -10.20 11.62
CA TYR A 127 -12.29 -9.74 11.67
C TYR A 127 -11.46 -10.65 12.55
N PHE A 128 -10.22 -10.92 12.14
CA PHE A 128 -9.20 -11.49 12.99
C PHE A 128 -7.80 -10.99 12.59
N PRO A 129 -6.89 -10.76 13.57
CA PRO A 129 -5.51 -10.37 13.29
C PRO A 129 -4.70 -11.47 12.62
N ARG A 130 -3.60 -11.10 11.97
CA ARG A 130 -2.61 -12.08 11.50
C ARG A 130 -2.13 -12.98 12.64
N GLY A 131 -1.93 -14.26 12.36
CA GLY A 131 -1.56 -15.29 13.34
C GLY A 131 -2.74 -16.05 13.96
N PHE A 132 -3.97 -15.56 13.82
CA PHE A 132 -5.15 -16.31 14.26
C PHE A 132 -5.44 -17.41 13.24
N ILE A 133 -5.30 -18.65 13.69
CA ILE A 133 -5.63 -19.82 12.85
C ILE A 133 -7.12 -19.77 12.58
N HIS A 134 -7.52 -20.08 11.36
CA HIS A 134 -8.92 -20.12 10.98
C HIS A 134 -9.19 -21.24 9.98
N GLN A 135 -10.43 -21.72 10.00
CA GLN A 135 -10.97 -22.60 8.98
C GLN A 135 -12.45 -22.32 8.77
N GLY A 136 -12.95 -22.64 7.58
CA GLY A 136 -14.37 -22.55 7.31
C GLY A 136 -14.88 -23.58 6.32
N ASP A 137 -16.01 -24.18 6.66
CA ASP A 137 -16.72 -25.19 5.90
C ASP A 137 -18.16 -24.73 5.60
N CYS A 138 -18.70 -25.15 4.46
CA CYS A 138 -20.08 -24.86 4.11
C CYS A 138 -21.03 -25.87 4.76
N LEU A 139 -22.18 -25.38 5.19
CA LEU A 139 -23.27 -26.23 5.67
C LEU A 139 -23.77 -27.12 4.52
N PRO A 140 -24.41 -28.28 4.82
CA PRO A 140 -24.82 -29.23 3.78
C PRO A 140 -25.76 -28.68 2.70
N GLU A 141 -26.57 -27.68 3.04
CA GLU A 141 -27.67 -27.17 2.20
C GLU A 141 -27.38 -25.82 1.53
N ALA A 142 -26.22 -25.20 1.79
CA ALA A 142 -25.93 -23.84 1.33
C ALA A 142 -24.49 -23.70 0.83
N HIS A 143 -24.33 -23.05 -0.32
CA HIS A 143 -23.01 -22.54 -0.73
C HIS A 143 -22.60 -21.34 0.14
N SER A 144 -21.36 -20.90 -0.04
CA SER A 144 -20.90 -19.61 0.49
C SER A 144 -20.10 -18.86 -0.56
N LEU A 145 -20.38 -17.56 -0.66
CA LEU A 145 -19.48 -16.59 -1.28
C LEU A 145 -19.08 -15.57 -0.22
N HIS A 146 -17.78 -15.37 -0.03
CA HIS A 146 -17.27 -14.26 0.76
C HIS A 146 -16.11 -13.57 0.05
N ILE A 147 -15.86 -12.33 0.45
CA ILE A 147 -14.64 -11.59 0.12
C ILE A 147 -13.84 -11.40 1.40
N THR A 148 -12.56 -11.73 1.35
CA THR A 148 -11.62 -11.35 2.40
C THR A 148 -10.88 -10.12 1.93
N VAL A 149 -11.11 -9.00 2.60
CA VAL A 149 -10.33 -7.77 2.46
C VAL A 149 -9.14 -7.88 3.40
N SER A 150 -7.93 -7.64 2.90
CA SER A 150 -6.67 -7.84 3.63
C SER A 150 -5.79 -6.61 3.59
N SER A 151 -5.12 -6.29 4.71
CA SER A 151 -4.19 -5.15 4.80
C SER A 151 -3.01 -5.49 5.74
N TYR A 152 -2.09 -4.54 5.93
CA TYR A 152 -1.02 -4.59 6.95
C TYR A 152 0.07 -5.66 6.75
N GLN A 153 0.20 -6.21 5.54
CA GLN A 153 1.33 -7.07 5.21
C GLN A 153 2.65 -6.30 5.37
N GLN A 154 3.61 -6.85 6.13
CA GLN A 154 4.93 -6.25 6.37
C GLN A 154 4.88 -4.75 6.74
N ASN A 155 3.91 -4.39 7.61
CA ASN A 155 3.68 -3.03 8.08
C ASN A 155 3.88 -2.88 9.60
N SER A 156 4.94 -3.48 10.15
CA SER A 156 5.27 -3.45 11.57
C SER A 156 6.41 -2.47 11.90
N TRP A 157 6.65 -2.25 13.20
CA TRP A 157 7.84 -1.53 13.68
C TRP A 157 9.14 -2.17 13.21
N GLY A 158 9.21 -3.49 13.11
CA GLY A 158 10.37 -4.19 12.58
C GLY A 158 10.65 -3.83 11.12
N ASP A 159 9.61 -3.76 10.29
CA ASP A 159 9.73 -3.39 8.87
C ASP A 159 10.18 -1.92 8.70
N LEU A 160 9.79 -1.02 9.60
CA LEU A 160 10.31 0.35 9.63
C LEU A 160 11.79 0.39 10.06
N LEU A 161 12.16 -0.37 11.10
CA LEU A 161 13.54 -0.45 11.57
C LEU A 161 14.49 -1.05 10.53
N GLU A 162 14.00 -1.94 9.65
CA GLU A 162 14.77 -2.43 8.50
C GLU A 162 15.11 -1.35 7.48
N LYS A 163 14.36 -0.24 7.43
CA LYS A 163 14.71 0.95 6.64
C LYS A 163 15.57 1.92 7.44
N LEU A 164 15.25 2.11 8.72
CA LEU A 164 15.90 3.11 9.57
C LEU A 164 17.34 2.74 9.94
N LEU A 165 17.58 1.51 10.40
CA LEU A 165 18.87 1.13 10.99
C LEU A 165 20.02 1.16 9.98
N PRO A 166 19.88 0.67 8.72
CA PRO A 166 20.95 0.81 7.73
C PRO A 166 21.28 2.27 7.41
N ALA A 167 20.26 3.12 7.30
CA ALA A 167 20.44 4.55 7.02
C ALA A 167 21.14 5.27 8.18
N ALA A 168 20.70 5.02 9.42
CA ALA A 168 21.33 5.56 10.62
C ALA A 168 22.81 5.13 10.73
N LEU A 169 23.10 3.87 10.42
CA LEU A 169 24.47 3.33 10.45
C LEU A 169 25.35 3.99 9.40
N GLN A 170 24.83 4.19 8.18
CA GLN A 170 25.56 4.88 7.12
C GLN A 170 25.93 6.32 7.54
N MET A 171 24.97 7.08 8.07
CA MET A 171 25.21 8.44 8.57
C MET A 171 26.24 8.46 9.72
N ALA A 172 26.11 7.54 10.68
CA ALA A 172 27.05 7.44 11.79
C ALA A 172 28.48 7.15 11.31
N ILE A 173 28.65 6.27 10.31
CA ILE A 173 29.96 5.96 9.70
C ILE A 173 30.56 7.18 9.00
N GLU A 174 29.75 8.05 8.39
CA GLU A 174 30.22 9.27 7.71
C GLU A 174 30.62 10.36 8.69
N GLU A 175 29.87 10.54 9.77
CA GLU A 175 30.01 11.70 10.65
C GLU A 175 30.87 11.44 11.89
N ASP A 176 30.92 10.19 12.39
CA ASP A 176 31.53 9.87 13.67
C ASP A 176 32.69 8.88 13.56
N ILE A 177 33.87 9.35 13.97
CA ILE A 177 35.09 8.55 13.96
C ILE A 177 34.98 7.29 14.83
N GLU A 178 34.14 7.28 15.87
CA GLU A 178 33.97 6.13 16.75
C GLU A 178 33.45 4.90 15.99
N TYR A 179 32.60 5.09 14.98
CA TYR A 179 32.10 4.03 14.09
C TYR A 179 33.12 3.63 13.01
N ARG A 180 34.16 4.44 12.78
CA ARG A 180 35.26 4.16 11.84
C ARG A 180 36.49 3.55 12.50
N GLN A 181 36.53 3.47 13.83
CA GLN A 181 37.63 2.83 14.54
C GLN A 181 37.72 1.35 14.17
N GLY A 182 38.95 0.87 13.93
CA GLY A 182 39.20 -0.55 13.65
C GLY A 182 38.82 -1.43 14.84
N LEU A 183 38.33 -2.63 14.56
CA LEU A 183 38.11 -3.65 15.58
C LEU A 183 39.44 -4.05 16.25
N PRO A 184 39.43 -4.52 17.51
CA PRO A 184 40.60 -5.13 18.13
C PRO A 184 41.16 -6.25 17.25
N ALA A 185 42.47 -6.29 17.02
CA ALA A 185 43.07 -7.25 16.08
C ALA A 185 42.86 -8.73 16.47
N ASP A 186 42.67 -8.99 17.76
CA ASP A 186 42.52 -10.31 18.37
C ASP A 186 41.05 -10.69 18.63
N TYR A 187 40.07 -9.90 18.17
CA TYR A 187 38.65 -10.12 18.52
C TYR A 187 38.12 -11.51 18.16
N LEU A 188 38.69 -12.16 17.15
CA LEU A 188 38.33 -13.52 16.74
C LEU A 188 38.70 -14.59 17.78
N GLU A 189 39.58 -14.30 18.72
CA GLU A 189 39.98 -15.22 19.78
C GLU A 189 38.94 -15.32 20.90
N TYR A 190 38.05 -14.33 21.06
CA TYR A 190 37.08 -14.26 22.16
C TYR A 190 35.65 -13.90 21.74
N MET A 191 35.42 -13.59 20.45
CA MET A 191 34.10 -13.42 19.84
C MET A 191 33.78 -14.56 18.88
N GLY A 192 32.52 -14.65 18.43
CA GLY A 192 32.03 -15.72 17.55
C GLY A 192 31.44 -16.92 18.29
N VAL A 193 30.79 -17.82 17.55
CA VAL A 193 29.99 -18.93 18.10
C VAL A 193 30.84 -19.87 18.97
N ILE A 194 32.08 -20.17 18.56
CA ILE A 194 33.02 -21.02 19.31
C ILE A 194 33.39 -20.46 20.69
N ASN A 195 33.29 -19.14 20.87
CA ASN A 195 33.64 -18.43 22.10
C ASN A 195 32.41 -17.92 22.86
N THR A 196 31.22 -18.48 22.61
CA THR A 196 29.95 -17.97 23.20
C THR A 196 29.96 -18.06 24.72
N ASP A 197 30.47 -19.18 25.24
CA ASP A 197 30.52 -19.50 26.68
C ASP A 197 31.91 -19.26 27.29
N ALA A 198 32.83 -18.65 26.54
CA ALA A 198 34.17 -18.34 27.02
C ALA A 198 34.11 -17.23 28.09
N ASP A 199 34.72 -17.49 29.24
CA ASP A 199 34.88 -16.51 30.33
C ASP A 199 36.10 -15.63 30.07
N ASP A 200 35.97 -14.75 29.06
CA ASP A 200 37.00 -13.78 28.70
C ASP A 200 36.53 -12.35 29.00
N PRO A 201 37.22 -11.57 29.85
CA PRO A 201 36.82 -10.20 30.17
C PRO A 201 36.77 -9.28 28.94
N ARG A 202 37.56 -9.55 27.90
CA ARG A 202 37.55 -8.80 26.64
C ARG A 202 36.20 -8.91 25.93
N ARG A 203 35.52 -10.06 26.02
CA ARG A 203 34.17 -10.27 25.46
C ARG A 203 33.15 -9.32 26.10
N THR A 204 33.20 -9.16 27.42
CA THR A 204 32.33 -8.23 28.15
C THR A 204 32.56 -6.78 27.70
N VAL A 205 33.82 -6.37 27.58
CA VAL A 205 34.19 -5.03 27.09
C VAL A 205 33.73 -4.81 25.65
N PHE A 206 33.89 -5.81 24.78
CA PHE A 206 33.46 -5.76 23.38
C PHE A 206 31.94 -5.61 23.24
N LEU A 207 31.16 -6.42 23.97
CA LEU A 207 29.70 -6.30 24.00
C LEU A 207 29.24 -4.97 24.57
N GLN A 208 29.93 -4.43 25.58
CA GLN A 208 29.63 -3.11 26.12
C GLN A 208 29.88 -2.01 25.09
N LYS A 209 30.97 -2.09 24.31
CA LYS A 209 31.23 -1.17 23.20
C LYS A 209 30.11 -1.22 22.16
N ILE A 210 29.64 -2.41 21.77
CA ILE A 210 28.50 -2.56 20.86
C ILE A 210 27.25 -1.88 21.42
N ARG A 211 26.90 -2.11 22.70
CA ARG A 211 25.73 -1.47 23.32
C ARG A 211 25.82 0.04 23.33
N THR A 212 27.00 0.59 23.64
CA THR A 212 27.23 2.04 23.59
C THR A 212 27.03 2.59 22.19
N LEU A 213 27.60 1.94 21.16
CA LEU A 213 27.42 2.34 19.76
C LEU A 213 25.96 2.23 19.32
N LEU A 214 25.26 1.13 19.62
CA LEU A 214 23.84 0.99 19.28
C LEU A 214 22.95 2.03 19.98
N THR A 215 23.31 2.44 21.21
CA THR A 215 22.58 3.52 21.91
C THR A 215 22.83 4.86 21.23
N LYS A 216 24.09 5.15 20.90
CA LYS A 216 24.52 6.37 20.19
C LYS A 216 23.95 6.45 18.77
N LEU A 217 23.65 5.31 18.15
CA LEU A 217 23.13 5.23 16.78
C LEU A 217 21.81 6.01 16.62
N MET A 218 21.04 6.14 17.70
CA MET A 218 19.80 6.90 17.71
C MET A 218 20.00 8.40 17.40
N ASP A 219 21.17 8.95 17.71
CA ASP A 219 21.51 10.36 17.43
C ASP A 219 21.66 10.61 15.92
N TYR A 220 21.85 9.55 15.12
CA TYR A 220 22.02 9.59 13.67
C TYR A 220 20.79 9.08 12.92
N ALA A 221 19.69 8.76 13.59
CA ALA A 221 18.57 8.06 12.98
C ALA A 221 17.71 8.98 12.08
N PRO A 222 17.72 8.82 10.74
CA PRO A 222 16.93 9.65 9.85
C PRO A 222 15.49 9.13 9.76
N VAL A 223 14.72 9.32 10.83
CA VAL A 223 13.37 8.73 11.00
C VAL A 223 12.44 9.12 9.85
N ASP A 224 12.39 10.41 9.51
CA ASP A 224 11.50 10.90 8.44
C ASP A 224 11.87 10.31 7.08
N ALA A 225 13.16 10.26 6.75
CA ALA A 225 13.62 9.65 5.50
C ALA A 225 13.31 8.14 5.44
N ALA A 226 13.42 7.42 6.56
CA ALA A 226 13.04 6.01 6.63
C ALA A 226 11.53 5.81 6.42
N VAL A 227 10.71 6.71 6.96
CA VAL A 227 9.25 6.73 6.71
C VAL A 227 8.97 7.04 5.24
N ASP A 228 9.70 7.97 4.61
CA ASP A 228 9.57 8.28 3.19
C ASP A 228 9.93 7.08 2.29
N GLN A 229 10.99 6.35 2.61
CA GLN A 229 11.35 5.13 1.88
C GLN A 229 10.28 4.03 2.02
N LYS A 230 9.64 3.93 3.19
CA LYS A 230 8.50 3.04 3.39
C LYS A 230 7.26 3.53 2.64
N ALA A 231 6.98 4.84 2.65
CA ALA A 231 5.87 5.46 1.93
C ALA A 231 6.02 5.29 0.41
N LYS A 232 7.23 5.43 -0.14
CA LYS A 232 7.54 5.13 -1.55
C LYS A 232 7.10 3.72 -1.94
N SER A 233 7.46 2.73 -1.12
CA SER A 233 7.07 1.32 -1.36
C SER A 233 5.54 1.17 -1.33
N PHE A 234 4.89 1.78 -0.33
CA PHE A 234 3.44 1.80 -0.21
C PHE A 234 2.74 2.46 -1.42
N LEU A 235 3.24 3.59 -1.92
CA LEU A 235 2.65 4.25 -3.10
C LEU A 235 2.75 3.37 -4.36
N HIS A 236 3.79 2.54 -4.48
CA HIS A 236 3.89 1.58 -5.58
C HIS A 236 2.90 0.41 -5.43
N ASP A 237 2.61 0.01 -4.19
CA ASP A 237 1.63 -1.04 -3.88
C ASP A 237 0.17 -0.61 -4.09
N CYS A 238 -0.10 0.69 -3.93
CA CYS A 238 -1.43 1.29 -3.97
C CYS A 238 -2.20 1.01 -5.27
N LEU A 239 -3.50 0.76 -5.16
CA LEU A 239 -4.41 0.87 -6.30
C LEU A 239 -4.50 2.34 -6.74
N PRO A 240 -4.73 2.62 -8.04
CA PRO A 240 -5.04 3.96 -8.49
C PRO A 240 -6.36 4.44 -7.85
N PRO A 241 -6.53 5.75 -7.60
CA PRO A 241 -7.73 6.29 -6.98
C PRO A 241 -8.95 6.14 -7.90
N VAL A 242 -10.09 5.72 -7.37
CA VAL A 242 -11.37 5.80 -8.08
C VAL A 242 -11.97 7.19 -7.89
N LEU A 243 -11.98 7.98 -8.95
CA LEU A 243 -12.47 9.37 -8.91
C LEU A 243 -14.00 9.43 -8.95
N THR A 244 -14.56 10.29 -8.11
CA THR A 244 -15.96 10.71 -8.18
C THR A 244 -16.23 11.48 -9.49
N GLU A 245 -17.48 11.57 -9.93
CA GLU A 245 -17.80 12.35 -11.13
C GLU A 245 -17.45 13.83 -10.98
N THR A 246 -17.55 14.39 -9.77
CA THR A 246 -17.11 15.75 -9.47
C THR A 246 -15.59 15.90 -9.59
N GLU A 247 -14.80 14.98 -9.03
CA GLU A 247 -13.33 14.98 -9.18
C GLU A 247 -12.92 14.85 -10.64
N LYS A 248 -13.57 13.96 -11.41
CA LYS A 248 -13.34 13.84 -12.86
C LYS A 248 -13.63 15.14 -13.59
N ALA A 249 -14.78 15.76 -13.34
CA ALA A 249 -15.20 17.00 -14.00
C ALA A 249 -14.28 18.21 -13.70
N LEU A 250 -13.57 18.18 -12.58
CA LEU A 250 -12.68 19.25 -12.10
C LEU A 250 -11.19 18.98 -12.37
N SER A 251 -10.85 17.85 -13.00
CA SER A 251 -9.47 17.41 -13.29
C SER A 251 -9.21 17.29 -14.78
N VAL A 252 -7.96 17.00 -15.14
CA VAL A 252 -7.54 16.74 -16.52
C VAL A 252 -8.33 15.59 -17.18
N PHE A 253 -8.85 14.64 -16.40
CA PHE A 253 -9.54 13.45 -16.92
C PHE A 253 -10.87 13.75 -17.65
N ARG A 254 -11.45 14.94 -17.46
CA ARG A 254 -12.59 15.45 -18.25
C ARG A 254 -12.27 16.77 -18.95
N HIS A 255 -11.00 17.06 -19.18
CA HIS A 255 -10.61 18.23 -19.95
C HIS A 255 -11.27 18.20 -21.34
N PRO A 256 -11.83 19.31 -21.85
CA PRO A 256 -12.63 19.33 -23.08
C PRO A 256 -11.83 19.15 -24.38
N ALA A 257 -10.51 18.96 -24.29
CA ALA A 257 -9.62 18.72 -25.41
C ALA A 257 -10.10 17.53 -26.26
N ARG A 258 -10.28 17.75 -27.56
CA ARG A 258 -10.80 16.72 -28.48
C ARG A 258 -10.36 16.96 -29.92
N TRP A 259 -10.43 15.91 -30.72
CA TRP A 259 -10.35 16.00 -32.18
C TRP A 259 -11.76 16.20 -32.75
N GLU A 260 -11.96 17.27 -33.52
CA GLU A 260 -13.24 17.60 -34.13
C GLU A 260 -13.02 18.26 -35.49
N ASN A 261 -13.71 17.75 -36.53
CA ASN A 261 -13.67 18.29 -37.89
C ASN A 261 -12.24 18.49 -38.46
N GLY A 262 -11.35 17.52 -38.22
CA GLY A 262 -9.98 17.55 -38.76
C GLY A 262 -9.01 18.45 -38.01
N ASN A 263 -9.40 19.01 -36.85
CA ASN A 263 -8.56 19.87 -36.03
C ASN A 263 -8.66 19.50 -34.54
N VAL A 264 -7.64 19.89 -33.77
CA VAL A 264 -7.69 19.86 -32.31
C VAL A 264 -8.51 21.04 -31.79
N GLN A 265 -9.36 20.79 -30.81
CA GLN A 265 -10.18 21.80 -30.12
C GLN A 265 -9.85 21.76 -28.64
N ASN A 266 -9.93 22.91 -27.98
CA ASN A 266 -9.97 23.02 -26.51
C ASN A 266 -8.75 22.41 -25.81
N VAL A 267 -7.56 22.56 -26.40
CA VAL A 267 -6.32 21.93 -25.91
C VAL A 267 -5.68 22.68 -24.75
N ASP A 268 -5.91 23.99 -24.64
CA ASP A 268 -5.21 24.84 -23.67
C ASP A 268 -5.67 24.59 -22.24
N VAL A 269 -4.72 24.29 -21.35
CA VAL A 269 -4.90 24.31 -19.90
C VAL A 269 -4.61 25.73 -19.40
N GLN A 270 -5.64 26.57 -19.31
CA GLN A 270 -5.48 27.96 -18.89
C GLN A 270 -5.72 28.11 -17.38
N LEU A 271 -4.64 28.04 -16.61
CA LEU A 271 -4.64 28.41 -15.20
C LEU A 271 -4.18 29.87 -15.04
N GLU A 272 -4.88 30.61 -14.20
CA GLU A 272 -4.57 32.00 -13.87
C GLU A 272 -4.23 32.14 -12.39
N LYS A 273 -3.67 33.28 -12.01
CA LYS A 273 -3.34 33.60 -10.62
C LYS A 273 -4.50 33.40 -9.64
N THR A 274 -5.73 33.67 -10.10
CA THR A 274 -6.96 33.54 -9.30
C THR A 274 -7.59 32.16 -9.37
N THR A 275 -7.10 31.26 -10.23
CA THR A 275 -7.62 29.90 -10.31
C THR A 275 -7.41 29.21 -8.98
N GLN A 276 -8.47 28.59 -8.47
CA GLN A 276 -8.41 27.89 -7.19
C GLN A 276 -8.16 26.41 -7.43
N ILE A 277 -7.07 25.87 -6.87
CA ILE A 277 -6.66 24.48 -6.98
C ILE A 277 -6.56 23.81 -5.60
N ARG A 278 -6.67 22.48 -5.57
CA ARG A 278 -6.33 21.63 -4.42
C ARG A 278 -5.74 20.32 -4.92
N LEU A 279 -4.97 19.61 -4.09
CA LEU A 279 -4.62 18.21 -4.37
C LEU A 279 -5.88 17.40 -4.63
N LEU A 280 -5.81 16.50 -5.62
CA LEU A 280 -6.91 15.62 -5.98
C LEU A 280 -7.33 14.78 -4.76
N ARG A 281 -6.35 14.14 -4.12
CA ARG A 281 -6.47 13.49 -2.80
C ARG A 281 -5.15 13.60 -2.05
N TYR A 282 -5.18 13.42 -0.73
CA TYR A 282 -3.97 13.49 0.09
C TYR A 282 -3.05 12.29 -0.13
N GLY A 283 -3.61 11.07 -0.07
CA GLY A 283 -2.82 9.82 -0.09
C GLY A 283 -2.29 9.37 -1.46
N ILE A 284 -2.40 10.20 -2.49
CA ILE A 284 -1.99 9.84 -3.86
C ILE A 284 -0.62 10.39 -4.26
N VAL A 285 0.02 11.19 -3.39
CA VAL A 285 1.34 11.78 -3.65
C VAL A 285 2.23 11.68 -2.41
N ARG A 286 3.55 11.56 -2.63
CA ARG A 286 4.57 11.65 -1.58
C ARG A 286 5.83 12.30 -2.14
N LEU A 287 6.33 13.33 -1.46
CA LEU A 287 7.62 13.92 -1.77
C LEU A 287 8.70 13.15 -0.99
N CYS A 288 9.77 12.74 -1.67
CA CYS A 288 10.87 11.99 -1.09
C CYS A 288 12.21 12.52 -1.60
N ASN A 289 13.20 12.63 -0.73
CA ASN A 289 14.58 12.92 -1.13
C ASN A 289 15.33 11.63 -1.49
N GLU A 290 15.99 11.61 -2.64
CA GLU A 290 16.83 10.51 -3.12
C GLU A 290 18.20 11.04 -3.58
N GLY A 291 19.17 11.01 -2.66
CA GLY A 291 20.46 11.67 -2.87
C GLY A 291 20.25 13.18 -3.01
N ASP A 292 20.72 13.74 -4.12
CA ASP A 292 20.60 15.18 -4.43
C ASP A 292 19.27 15.54 -5.13
N ALA A 293 18.46 14.55 -5.50
CA ALA A 293 17.19 14.76 -6.20
C ALA A 293 16.00 14.70 -5.24
N THR A 294 14.99 15.54 -5.48
CA THR A 294 13.68 15.45 -4.83
C THR A 294 12.67 14.85 -5.80
N LEU A 295 12.07 13.72 -5.44
CA LEU A 295 11.11 13.00 -6.28
C LEU A 295 9.70 13.10 -5.70
N LEU A 296 8.72 13.39 -6.56
CA LEU A 296 7.30 13.29 -6.25
C LEU A 296 6.76 11.96 -6.77
N TYR A 297 6.52 11.01 -5.86
CA TYR A 297 5.85 9.75 -6.15
C TYR A 297 4.33 9.94 -6.20
N TYR A 298 3.64 9.20 -7.08
CA TYR A 298 2.18 9.28 -7.20
C TYR A 298 1.51 7.99 -7.63
N THR A 299 0.20 7.87 -7.36
CA THR A 299 -0.58 6.62 -7.59
C THR A 299 -1.59 6.70 -8.73
N THR A 300 -1.82 7.88 -9.32
CA THR A 300 -2.85 8.10 -10.36
C THR A 300 -2.65 7.27 -11.63
N GLU A 301 -1.40 6.87 -11.90
CA GLU A 301 -1.01 6.06 -13.04
C GLU A 301 -0.73 4.59 -12.68
N ASN A 302 -1.01 4.16 -11.44
CA ASN A 302 -0.84 2.76 -11.04
C ASN A 302 -1.82 1.83 -11.76
N SER A 303 -1.42 0.58 -11.92
CA SER A 303 -2.30 -0.49 -12.42
C SER A 303 -3.20 -1.03 -11.31
N ARG A 304 -4.40 -1.51 -11.67
CA ARG A 304 -5.26 -2.30 -10.77
C ARG A 304 -4.70 -3.71 -10.47
N VAL A 305 -3.67 -4.12 -11.21
CA VAL A 305 -2.89 -5.34 -10.99
C VAL A 305 -1.60 -4.97 -10.28
N TYR A 306 -1.40 -5.56 -9.10
CA TYR A 306 -0.25 -5.33 -8.23
C TYR A 306 1.07 -5.41 -8.99
N HIS A 307 1.88 -4.35 -8.90
CA HIS A 307 3.20 -4.21 -9.52
C HIS A 307 3.28 -4.58 -11.01
N LYS A 308 2.17 -4.48 -11.75
CA LYS A 308 2.20 -4.65 -13.21
C LYS A 308 3.01 -3.55 -13.88
N GLU A 309 3.03 -2.37 -13.27
CA GLU A 309 3.76 -1.19 -13.74
C GLU A 309 4.86 -0.86 -12.74
N GLU A 310 5.95 -0.27 -13.23
CA GLU A 310 6.99 0.32 -12.39
C GLU A 310 6.45 1.51 -11.57
N SER A 311 7.13 1.81 -10.47
CA SER A 311 6.81 2.95 -9.61
C SER A 311 6.83 4.28 -10.39
N LYS A 312 5.85 5.14 -10.14
CA LYS A 312 5.65 6.40 -10.86
C LYS A 312 6.14 7.57 -10.02
N CYS A 313 7.07 8.33 -10.58
CA CYS A 313 7.58 9.56 -9.98
C CYS A 313 7.95 10.60 -11.04
N CYS A 314 8.17 11.82 -10.58
CA CYS A 314 8.82 12.89 -11.33
C CYS A 314 9.81 13.62 -10.42
N GLU A 315 10.93 14.04 -11.00
CA GLU A 315 11.87 14.92 -10.31
C GLU A 315 11.29 16.33 -10.21
N ILE A 316 11.42 16.93 -9.04
CA ILE A 316 10.91 18.26 -8.70
C ILE A 316 12.10 19.18 -8.49
N GLU A 317 12.16 20.25 -9.27
CA GLU A 317 13.16 21.30 -9.08
C GLU A 317 12.95 22.03 -7.75
N SER A 318 14.05 22.46 -7.13
CA SER A 318 14.04 23.04 -5.79
C SER A 318 13.10 24.25 -5.64
N GLU A 319 12.91 25.02 -6.70
CA GLU A 319 12.00 26.17 -6.72
C GLU A 319 10.52 25.80 -6.56
N TYR A 320 10.13 24.54 -6.83
CA TYR A 320 8.75 24.07 -6.74
C TYR A 320 8.43 23.30 -5.45
N ILE A 321 9.43 22.94 -4.65
CA ILE A 321 9.28 22.09 -3.44
C ILE A 321 8.31 22.73 -2.44
N ASP A 322 8.57 23.98 -2.04
CA ASP A 322 7.72 24.72 -1.08
C ASP A 322 6.26 24.83 -1.59
N GLY A 323 6.08 24.94 -2.91
CA GLY A 323 4.76 24.96 -3.55
C GLY A 323 3.99 23.66 -3.36
N ILE A 324 4.65 22.51 -3.49
CA ILE A 324 4.05 21.18 -3.29
C ILE A 324 3.79 20.92 -1.81
N GLU A 325 4.72 21.26 -0.92
CA GLU A 325 4.53 21.14 0.53
C GLU A 325 3.37 22.00 1.03
N PHE A 326 3.22 23.20 0.47
CA PHE A 326 2.08 24.07 0.77
C PHE A 326 0.75 23.47 0.29
N LEU A 327 0.72 22.82 -0.88
CA LEU A 327 -0.46 22.10 -1.37
C LEU A 327 -0.83 20.90 -0.48
N LEU A 328 0.17 20.13 -0.03
CA LEU A 328 0.01 19.00 0.89
C LEU A 328 -0.59 19.44 2.23
N SER A 329 0.01 20.47 2.84
CA SER A 329 -0.46 21.01 4.13
C SER A 329 -1.80 21.74 4.04
N SER A 330 -2.16 22.26 2.86
CA SER A 330 -3.44 22.96 2.65
C SER A 330 -4.62 22.02 2.39
N TYR A 331 -4.40 20.76 1.99
CA TYR A 331 -5.48 19.81 1.70
C TYR A 331 -6.41 19.62 2.93
N PRO A 332 -7.74 19.58 2.76
CA PRO A 332 -8.51 19.52 1.51
C PRO A 332 -8.91 20.90 0.94
N ASN A 333 -8.35 22.00 1.46
CA ASN A 333 -8.76 23.34 1.10
C ASN A 333 -8.28 23.72 -0.31
N TYR A 334 -9.10 24.50 -0.99
CA TYR A 334 -8.71 25.16 -2.23
C TYR A 334 -7.88 26.40 -1.94
N ILE A 335 -6.74 26.53 -2.61
CA ILE A 335 -5.88 27.72 -2.59
C ILE A 335 -5.89 28.41 -3.96
N CYS A 336 -5.61 29.71 -4.01
CA CYS A 336 -5.35 30.39 -5.29
C CYS A 336 -3.94 30.00 -5.78
N VAL A 337 -3.75 29.87 -7.10
CA VAL A 337 -2.42 29.63 -7.70
C VAL A 337 -1.41 30.69 -7.22
N ASP A 338 -1.82 31.96 -7.10
CA ASP A 338 -0.96 33.03 -6.59
C ASP A 338 -0.48 32.83 -5.15
N ALA A 339 -1.16 31.99 -4.36
CA ALA A 339 -0.77 31.69 -2.99
C ALA A 339 0.35 30.65 -2.88
N LEU A 340 0.71 29.96 -3.97
CA LEU A 340 1.82 29.01 -3.98
C LEU A 340 3.13 29.74 -3.63
N PRO A 341 3.89 29.28 -2.62
CA PRO A 341 5.16 29.90 -2.23
C PRO A 341 6.32 29.43 -3.13
N CYS A 342 6.17 29.53 -4.45
CA CYS A 342 7.23 29.17 -5.41
C CYS A 342 7.44 30.28 -6.46
N GLY A 343 8.67 30.76 -6.57
CA GLY A 343 9.13 31.63 -7.66
C GLY A 343 8.25 32.83 -8.01
N SER A 344 8.28 33.18 -9.30
CA SER A 344 7.43 34.19 -9.93
C SER A 344 6.01 33.66 -10.18
N LEU A 345 5.08 34.55 -10.56
CA LEU A 345 3.72 34.11 -10.92
C LEU A 345 3.72 33.09 -12.08
N ASN A 346 4.66 33.19 -13.02
CA ASN A 346 4.78 32.22 -14.11
C ASN A 346 5.17 30.83 -13.58
N ASP A 347 6.06 30.77 -12.59
CA ASP A 347 6.52 29.52 -11.98
C ASP A 347 5.38 28.87 -11.19
N LYS A 348 4.57 29.68 -10.48
CA LYS A 348 3.33 29.20 -9.82
C LYS A 348 2.33 28.61 -10.80
N ILE A 349 2.10 29.29 -11.93
CA ILE A 349 1.20 28.80 -12.99
C ILE A 349 1.78 27.54 -13.64
N ALA A 350 3.09 27.48 -13.87
CA ALA A 350 3.77 26.31 -14.45
C ALA A 350 3.63 25.09 -13.53
N LEU A 351 3.91 25.22 -12.23
CA LEU A 351 3.72 24.16 -11.24
C LEU A 351 2.27 23.69 -11.20
N ALA A 352 1.32 24.62 -11.11
CA ALA A 352 -0.10 24.29 -11.06
C ALA A 352 -0.56 23.55 -12.33
N THR A 353 -0.07 23.97 -13.50
CA THR A 353 -0.37 23.35 -14.80
C THR A 353 0.21 21.94 -14.86
N PHE A 354 1.49 21.77 -14.50
CA PHE A 354 2.16 20.49 -14.44
C PHE A 354 1.41 19.48 -13.56
N LEU A 355 1.06 19.87 -12.34
CA LEU A 355 0.31 19.00 -11.42
C LEU A 355 -1.09 18.69 -11.94
N PHE A 356 -1.74 19.63 -12.63
CA PHE A 356 -3.08 19.42 -13.21
C PHE A 356 -3.01 18.41 -14.36
N GLU A 357 -2.05 18.57 -15.27
CA GLU A 357 -1.84 17.67 -16.41
C GLU A 357 -1.46 16.25 -15.97
N LYS A 358 -0.72 16.11 -14.85
CA LYS A 358 -0.46 14.82 -14.19
C LYS A 358 -1.66 14.24 -13.43
N GLY A 359 -2.77 14.96 -13.37
CA GLY A 359 -3.97 14.55 -12.65
C GLY A 359 -3.78 14.51 -11.13
N LEU A 360 -2.85 15.29 -10.57
CA LEU A 360 -2.54 15.32 -9.14
C LEU A 360 -3.28 16.43 -8.39
N VAL A 361 -3.79 17.44 -9.10
CA VAL A 361 -4.64 18.50 -8.55
C VAL A 361 -5.95 18.61 -9.31
N ILE A 362 -6.95 19.21 -8.67
CA ILE A 362 -8.20 19.61 -9.30
C ILE A 362 -8.47 21.10 -9.09
N THR A 363 -9.29 21.66 -9.95
CA THR A 363 -9.74 23.05 -9.89
C THR A 363 -11.06 23.17 -9.15
N LYS A 364 -11.41 24.36 -8.66
CA LYS A 364 -12.70 24.58 -7.97
C LYS A 364 -13.89 24.66 -8.95
N LYS A 365 -13.61 25.02 -10.20
CA LYS A 365 -14.56 25.09 -11.31
C LYS A 365 -13.90 24.45 -12.53
N PRO A 366 -14.64 23.74 -13.41
CA PRO A 366 -14.07 23.16 -14.60
C PRO A 366 -13.32 24.20 -15.43
N LEU A 367 -12.15 23.82 -15.94
CA LEU A 367 -11.44 24.66 -16.91
C LEU A 367 -12.21 24.64 -18.23
N LEU A 368 -12.86 25.76 -18.51
CA LEU A 368 -13.48 25.99 -19.80
C LEU A 368 -12.39 26.50 -20.74
N SER A 369 -12.23 25.81 -21.86
CA SER A 369 -11.47 26.32 -22.99
C SER A 369 -12.23 27.52 -23.56
N GLY A 370 -11.58 28.68 -23.57
CA GLY A 370 -12.14 29.88 -24.16
C GLY A 370 -12.30 29.72 -25.66
N ASN A 371 -13.54 29.61 -26.14
CA ASN A 371 -13.90 30.06 -27.48
C ASN A 371 -14.66 31.38 -27.35
N ILE A 372 -13.95 32.49 -27.22
CA ILE A 372 -14.46 33.80 -27.64
C ILE A 372 -13.66 34.22 -28.86
N LYS A 373 -14.20 33.91 -30.05
CA LYS A 373 -14.28 34.84 -31.19
C LYS A 373 -15.53 34.52 -32.00
N ILE A 374 -16.68 35.05 -31.58
CA ILE A 374 -17.67 35.52 -32.55
C ILE A 374 -17.14 36.88 -33.01
N ASN A 375 -16.21 36.86 -33.96
CA ASN A 375 -15.94 38.05 -34.75
C ASN A 375 -17.12 38.19 -35.70
N GLY A 376 -17.87 39.29 -35.54
CA GLY A 376 -18.98 39.61 -36.41
C GLY A 376 -18.55 39.68 -37.88
N LEU A 377 -19.37 39.05 -38.71
CA LEU A 377 -19.91 39.57 -39.95
C LEU A 377 -21.26 38.88 -40.21
#